data_AF-A0A3Q2WEN3-F1
#
_entry.id   AF-A0A3Q2WEN3-F1
#
_cell.length_a   1.000
_cell.length_b   1.000
_cell.length_c   1.000
_cell.angle_alpha   90.00
_cell.angle_beta   90.00
_cell.angle_gamma   90.00
#
_symmetry.space_group_name_H-M   'P 1'
#
loop_
_entity.id
_entity.type
_entity.pdbx_description
1 polymer ?
#
loop_
_entity_poly.entity_id
_entity_poly.type
_entity_poly.pdbx_seq_one_letter_code
_entity_poly.pdbx_strand_id
1 'polypeptide(L)'
;EARALEIANHLYRPVGVRVMLVGLDIWSYRDQIHVSTDPEVTLRRFLEWRQQHLLPRTKHDNAQFITAVDFDGSTVGLANTNAMCTSNSGAVNEDHNTNAIGVASTIAHEMGHNLGLSHDTEDCVCGTSVLKYPELFSSCSRQQLSKFLEEINPACLLNTPSTDRVYGGPMCGNAFLEPGEECDCGTECKNPCCNATTCKLNAGAQCGEGECCHNCQLKPTGSVCRPKAGDCDLAEYCTGFSAVCPTDAYTQNGLLCNHGTGYCYNGQCPSQTSESQFLYNCTYWYCLFLKPSLVVFGYRDQSCGQLFCSGGWEFPVTSRKSLYKVGNGDMCNVATMNPEDNYPEDLDMVPTGTKCGKNMVRKLLFVAKMKKTSMRYRFLQSLCVSFRYVTINSVKT
;
A
#
# COMPACT_ATOMS: atom_id res chain seq x y z
N GLU A 1 -21.55 10.00 10.41
CA GLU A 1 -20.20 9.60 9.96
C GLU A 1 -20.19 8.53 8.85
N ALA A 2 -21.00 7.44 8.91
CA ALA A 2 -20.96 6.37 7.88
C ALA A 2 -21.14 6.89 6.43
N ARG A 3 -22.01 7.87 6.22
CA ARG A 3 -22.23 8.54 4.92
C ARG A 3 -20.99 9.27 4.40
N ALA A 4 -20.14 9.80 5.28
CA ALA A 4 -18.94 10.52 4.87
C ALA A 4 -17.89 9.58 4.26
N LEU A 5 -17.78 8.36 4.81
CA LEU A 5 -16.87 7.34 4.28
C LEU A 5 -17.36 6.71 2.98
N GLU A 6 -18.67 6.56 2.81
CA GLU A 6 -19.27 6.18 1.53
C GLU A 6 -18.92 7.19 0.42
N ILE A 7 -19.01 8.49 0.73
CA ILE A 7 -18.63 9.56 -0.18
C ILE A 7 -17.11 9.53 -0.46
N ALA A 8 -16.28 9.33 0.56
CA ALA A 8 -14.83 9.19 0.36
C ALA A 8 -14.50 8.00 -0.56
N ASN A 9 -15.15 6.84 -0.37
CA ASN A 9 -14.98 5.69 -1.27
C ASN A 9 -15.37 6.03 -2.72
N HIS A 10 -16.46 6.78 -2.90
CA HIS A 10 -16.87 7.24 -4.24
C HIS A 10 -15.81 8.12 -4.91
N LEU A 11 -15.13 9.00 -4.18
CA LEU A 11 -14.06 9.86 -4.71
C LEU A 11 -12.80 9.08 -5.11
N TYR A 12 -12.45 8.03 -4.36
CA TYR A 12 -11.25 7.23 -4.61
C TYR A 12 -11.43 6.14 -5.69
N ARG A 13 -12.65 5.67 -5.91
CA ARG A 13 -12.94 4.60 -6.87
C ARG A 13 -12.47 4.91 -8.30
N PRO A 14 -12.67 6.12 -8.88
CA PRO A 14 -12.18 6.47 -10.21
C PRO A 14 -10.66 6.40 -10.37
N VAL A 15 -9.91 6.48 -9.26
CA VAL A 15 -8.44 6.43 -9.25
C VAL A 15 -7.90 5.07 -8.79
N GLY A 16 -8.74 4.03 -8.78
CA GLY A 16 -8.34 2.66 -8.53
C GLY A 16 -8.13 2.29 -7.06
N VAL A 17 -8.48 3.18 -6.13
CA VAL A 17 -8.40 2.94 -4.69
C VAL A 17 -9.81 2.68 -4.15
N ARG A 18 -9.95 1.66 -3.30
CA ARG A 18 -11.21 1.35 -2.62
C ARG A 18 -11.04 1.60 -1.12
N VAL A 19 -11.97 2.35 -0.54
CA VAL A 19 -11.95 2.72 0.87
C VAL A 19 -13.01 1.91 1.58
N MET A 20 -12.59 1.05 2.51
CA MET A 20 -13.47 0.13 3.22
C MET A 20 -13.47 0.47 4.71
N LEU A 21 -14.65 0.69 5.29
CA LEU A 21 -14.79 0.93 6.72
C LEU A 21 -14.76 -0.40 7.48
N VAL A 22 -13.62 -0.69 8.11
CA VAL A 22 -13.39 -1.93 8.89
C VAL A 22 -13.61 -1.77 10.39
N GLY A 23 -13.93 -0.56 10.86
CA GLY A 23 -14.21 -0.29 12.27
C GLY A 23 -14.59 1.17 12.53
N LEU A 24 -15.48 1.39 13.51
CA LEU A 24 -15.91 2.70 13.98
C LEU A 24 -15.84 2.73 15.51
N ASP A 25 -15.15 3.72 16.07
CA ASP A 25 -15.06 3.94 17.51
C ASP A 25 -15.64 5.33 17.85
N ILE A 26 -16.72 5.36 18.64
CA ILE A 26 -17.41 6.59 19.03
C ILE A 26 -17.17 6.82 20.52
N TRP A 27 -16.55 7.95 20.85
CA TRP A 27 -16.20 8.32 22.23
C TRP A 27 -17.39 8.92 22.99
N SER A 28 -18.46 8.15 23.17
CA SER A 28 -19.74 8.66 23.71
C SER A 28 -19.71 9.12 25.18
N TYR A 29 -18.72 8.68 25.96
CA TYR A 29 -18.64 8.97 27.40
C TYR A 29 -17.61 10.04 27.75
N ARG A 30 -16.45 9.98 27.10
CA ARG A 30 -15.34 10.92 27.26
C ARG A 30 -14.39 10.78 26.09
N ASP A 31 -13.70 11.87 25.78
CA ASP A 31 -12.61 11.84 24.81
C ASP A 31 -11.48 10.95 25.31
N GLN A 32 -10.90 10.15 24.42
CA GLN A 32 -9.74 9.31 24.75
C GLN A 32 -8.42 10.08 24.63
N ILE A 33 -8.45 11.25 24.00
CA ILE A 33 -7.34 12.22 23.94
C ILE A 33 -7.87 13.60 24.28
N HIS A 34 -6.99 14.51 24.70
CA HIS A 34 -7.35 15.92 24.80
C HIS A 34 -7.29 16.57 23.41
N VAL A 35 -8.44 17.00 22.89
CA VAL A 35 -8.57 17.69 21.60
C VAL A 35 -8.19 19.17 21.77
N SER A 36 -7.22 19.64 20.97
CA SER A 36 -6.68 21.00 20.96
C SER A 36 -7.20 21.75 19.73
N THR A 37 -7.31 23.08 19.79
CA THR A 37 -7.55 23.93 18.60
C THR A 37 -6.36 23.93 17.65
N ASP A 38 -5.16 23.66 18.15
CA ASP A 38 -3.99 23.36 17.32
C ASP A 38 -4.10 21.94 16.71
N PRO A 39 -4.23 21.82 15.38
CA PRO A 39 -4.41 20.54 14.71
C PRO A 39 -3.15 19.66 14.75
N GLU A 40 -1.94 20.22 14.84
CA GLU A 40 -0.70 19.43 14.96
C GLU A 40 -0.66 18.70 16.30
N VAL A 41 -1.04 19.40 17.37
CA VAL A 41 -1.12 18.82 18.71
C VAL A 41 -2.18 17.73 18.77
N THR A 42 -3.35 17.95 18.16
CA THR A 42 -4.43 16.97 18.12
C THR A 42 -4.05 15.75 17.28
N LEU A 43 -3.47 15.93 16.09
CA LEU A 43 -3.01 14.85 15.23
C LEU A 43 -2.00 13.95 15.93
N ARG A 44 -0.99 14.55 16.58
CA ARG A 44 0.02 13.79 17.32
C ARG A 44 -0.60 12.93 18.43
N ARG A 45 -1.48 13.52 19.26
CA ARG A 45 -2.17 12.80 20.34
C ARG A 45 -3.06 11.67 19.81
N PHE A 46 -3.77 11.94 18.71
CA PHE A 46 -4.63 10.94 18.06
C PHE A 46 -3.82 9.75 17.54
N LEU A 47 -2.70 10.00 16.86
CA LEU A 47 -1.83 8.95 16.35
C LEU A 47 -1.17 8.15 17.48
N GLU A 48 -0.74 8.82 18.56
CA GLU A 48 -0.25 8.14 19.78
C GLU A 48 -1.32 7.22 20.37
N TRP A 49 -2.57 7.69 20.49
CA TRP A 49 -3.70 6.86 20.95
C TRP A 49 -4.01 5.71 20.01
N ARG A 50 -4.01 5.95 18.68
CA ARG A 50 -4.21 4.92 17.66
C ARG A 50 -3.21 3.79 17.85
N GLN A 51 -1.95 4.12 18.06
CA GLN A 51 -0.87 3.15 18.26
C GLN A 51 -1.04 2.34 19.54
N GLN A 52 -1.30 3.02 20.66
CA GLN A 52 -1.32 2.37 21.98
C GLN A 52 -2.62 1.62 22.28
N HIS A 53 -3.73 2.03 21.67
CA HIS A 53 -5.07 1.55 22.05
C HIS A 53 -5.88 0.98 20.89
N LEU A 54 -5.83 1.58 19.70
CA LEU A 54 -6.69 1.14 18.59
C LEU A 54 -6.07 -0.04 17.81
N LEU A 55 -4.81 0.08 17.38
CA LEU A 55 -4.11 -0.96 16.63
C LEU A 55 -4.07 -2.33 17.34
N PRO A 56 -3.84 -2.42 18.68
CA PRO A 56 -3.90 -3.69 19.39
C PRO A 56 -5.28 -4.36 19.37
N ARG A 57 -6.35 -3.59 19.18
CA ARG A 57 -7.73 -4.06 19.22
C ARG A 57 -8.27 -4.43 17.84
N THR A 58 -7.95 -3.61 16.84
CA THR A 58 -8.52 -3.72 15.50
C THR A 58 -7.45 -3.46 14.46
N LYS A 59 -7.19 -4.44 13.59
CA LYS A 59 -6.28 -4.28 12.46
C LYS A 59 -6.92 -3.37 11.40
N HIS A 60 -6.24 -2.30 11.04
CA HIS A 60 -6.66 -1.32 10.04
C HIS A 60 -5.44 -0.59 9.46
N ASP A 61 -5.55 -0.11 8.23
CA ASP A 61 -4.44 0.49 7.49
C ASP A 61 -4.23 1.97 7.85
N ASN A 62 -5.34 2.69 8.05
CA ASN A 62 -5.41 4.12 8.31
C ASN A 62 -6.54 4.44 9.29
N ALA A 63 -6.42 5.51 10.08
CA ALA A 63 -7.50 5.99 10.94
C ALA A 63 -7.76 7.49 10.76
N GLN A 64 -9.04 7.87 10.68
CA GLN A 64 -9.48 9.24 10.47
C GLN A 64 -10.26 9.71 11.70
N PHE A 65 -9.76 10.74 12.39
CA PHE A 65 -10.43 11.33 13.55
C PHE A 65 -11.32 12.48 13.08
N ILE A 66 -12.56 12.53 13.57
CA ILE A 66 -13.52 13.61 13.28
C ILE A 66 -13.84 14.32 14.60
N THR A 67 -13.78 15.64 14.62
CA THR A 67 -14.03 16.46 15.81
C THR A 67 -14.91 17.65 15.50
N ALA A 68 -15.72 18.08 16.47
CA ALA A 68 -16.49 19.32 16.41
C ALA A 68 -15.71 20.54 16.95
N VAL A 69 -14.46 20.34 17.39
CA VAL A 69 -13.56 21.43 17.79
C VAL A 69 -13.07 22.16 16.54
N ASP A 70 -13.29 23.48 16.53
CA ASP A 70 -12.81 24.42 15.52
C ASP A 70 -11.29 24.55 15.63
N PHE A 71 -10.57 24.25 14.54
CA PHE A 71 -9.12 24.35 14.52
C PHE A 71 -8.66 25.79 14.22
N ASP A 72 -7.50 26.18 14.75
CA ASP A 72 -7.00 27.54 14.60
C ASP A 72 -6.68 27.86 13.12
N GLY A 73 -7.19 29.00 12.65
CA GLY A 73 -6.92 29.53 11.32
C GLY A 73 -7.95 29.09 10.28
N SER A 74 -7.47 28.62 9.12
CA SER A 74 -8.31 28.13 8.01
C SER A 74 -8.19 26.62 7.82
N THR A 75 -7.57 25.93 8.77
CA THR A 75 -7.25 24.51 8.67
C THR A 75 -8.47 23.71 9.09
N VAL A 76 -9.03 22.91 8.19
CA VAL A 76 -10.19 22.04 8.49
C VAL A 76 -9.79 20.57 8.64
N GLY A 77 -8.52 20.24 8.40
CA GLY A 77 -7.97 18.90 8.49
C GLY A 77 -6.45 18.93 8.49
N LEU A 78 -5.83 17.86 9.00
CA LEU A 78 -4.38 17.69 8.96
C LEU A 78 -3.98 16.21 8.96
N ALA A 79 -3.08 15.86 8.06
CA ALA A 79 -2.51 14.53 7.89
C ALA A 79 -1.00 14.57 7.67
N ASN A 80 -0.32 13.50 8.07
CA ASN A 80 1.06 13.27 7.65
C ASN A 80 1.11 12.80 6.19
N THR A 81 2.00 13.39 5.40
CA THR A 81 2.20 12.96 4.02
C THR A 81 2.98 11.66 3.94
N ASN A 82 2.69 10.81 2.95
CA ASN A 82 3.33 9.51 2.73
C ASN A 82 3.25 8.54 3.93
N ALA A 83 2.27 8.73 4.81
CA ALA A 83 2.15 7.98 6.06
C ALA A 83 1.21 6.77 5.96
N MET A 84 0.65 6.44 4.79
CA MET A 84 -0.20 5.25 4.63
C MET A 84 0.53 3.96 5.05
N CYS A 85 -0.13 3.07 5.81
CA CYS A 85 0.44 1.82 6.36
C CYS A 85 1.47 1.96 7.50
N THR A 86 1.67 3.16 8.03
CA THR A 86 2.65 3.46 9.09
C THR A 86 1.95 3.61 10.45
N SER A 87 2.71 3.71 11.54
CA SER A 87 2.20 4.10 12.87
C SER A 87 1.60 5.52 12.85
N ASN A 88 2.09 6.37 11.94
CA ASN A 88 1.58 7.71 11.67
C ASN A 88 0.43 7.75 10.64
N SER A 89 -0.11 6.59 10.25
CA SER A 89 -1.18 6.50 9.25
C SER A 89 -2.53 6.95 9.79
N GLY A 90 -2.81 8.23 9.59
CA GLY A 90 -4.09 8.81 9.92
C GLY A 90 -4.10 10.32 9.73
N ALA A 91 -5.25 10.90 10.06
CA ALA A 91 -5.49 12.32 10.01
C ALA A 91 -6.55 12.77 11.03
N VAL A 92 -6.62 14.07 11.25
CA VAL A 92 -7.68 14.73 12.01
C VAL A 92 -8.50 15.62 11.08
N ASN A 93 -9.81 15.66 11.27
CA ASN A 93 -10.76 16.34 10.41
C ASN A 93 -11.78 17.09 11.28
N GLU A 94 -12.03 18.34 10.97
CA GLU A 94 -13.08 19.14 11.60
C GLU A 94 -14.44 18.85 10.96
N ASP A 95 -15.49 18.73 11.76
CA ASP A 95 -16.89 18.72 11.31
C ASP A 95 -17.37 20.16 11.02
N HIS A 96 -16.74 20.79 10.02
CA HIS A 96 -16.92 22.22 9.69
C HIS A 96 -18.22 22.52 8.94
N ASN A 97 -19.03 21.51 8.60
CA ASN A 97 -20.15 21.69 7.70
C ASN A 97 -21.32 20.75 8.00
N THR A 98 -22.53 21.31 8.10
CA THR A 98 -23.79 20.55 8.25
C THR A 98 -24.03 19.52 7.15
N ASN A 99 -23.43 19.70 5.96
CA ASN A 99 -23.47 18.72 4.90
C ASN A 99 -22.29 17.76 5.02
N ALA A 100 -22.59 16.46 5.22
CA ALA A 100 -21.61 15.38 5.33
C ALA A 100 -20.63 15.30 4.14
N ILE A 101 -20.99 15.84 2.97
CA ILE A 101 -20.08 15.95 1.82
C ILE A 101 -18.86 16.81 2.17
N GLY A 102 -19.02 17.90 2.93
CA GLY A 102 -17.91 18.78 3.30
C GLY A 102 -16.84 18.03 4.11
N VAL A 103 -17.26 17.31 5.15
CA VAL A 103 -16.36 16.49 5.98
C VAL A 103 -15.78 15.32 5.19
N ALA A 104 -16.59 14.69 4.32
CA ALA A 104 -16.11 13.62 3.45
C ALA A 104 -15.00 14.07 2.50
N SER A 105 -15.14 15.27 1.92
CA SER A 105 -14.12 15.88 1.08
C SER A 105 -12.83 16.14 1.87
N THR A 106 -12.93 16.62 3.12
CA THR A 106 -11.77 16.78 4.01
C THR A 106 -11.09 15.43 4.29
N ILE A 107 -11.85 14.41 4.69
CA ILE A 107 -11.31 13.05 4.91
C ILE A 107 -10.61 12.53 3.66
N ALA A 108 -11.21 12.73 2.48
CA ALA A 108 -10.62 12.29 1.23
C ALA A 108 -9.32 13.04 0.91
N HIS A 109 -9.28 14.36 1.15
CA HIS A 109 -8.09 15.20 1.02
C HIS A 109 -6.96 14.74 1.95
N GLU A 110 -7.25 14.58 3.23
CA GLU A 110 -6.28 14.19 4.24
C GLU A 110 -5.75 12.77 4.05
N MET A 111 -6.61 11.83 3.66
CA MET A 111 -6.16 10.49 3.27
C MET A 111 -5.30 10.54 1.99
N GLY A 112 -5.50 11.54 1.14
CA GLY A 112 -4.69 11.80 -0.05
C GLY A 112 -3.26 12.15 0.34
N HIS A 113 -3.09 13.01 1.34
CA HIS A 113 -1.78 13.27 1.94
C HIS A 113 -1.14 11.98 2.46
N ASN A 114 -1.87 11.15 3.22
CA ASN A 114 -1.33 9.86 3.65
C ASN A 114 -0.86 8.98 2.48
N LEU A 115 -1.56 9.04 1.33
CA LEU A 115 -1.21 8.39 0.05
C LEU A 115 -0.20 9.18 -0.81
N GLY A 116 0.49 10.16 -0.23
CA GLY A 116 1.59 10.88 -0.88
C GLY A 116 1.19 12.01 -1.83
N LEU A 117 -0.09 12.40 -1.84
CA LEU A 117 -0.55 13.52 -2.66
C LEU A 117 -0.13 14.85 -2.02
N SER A 118 0.30 15.78 -2.85
CA SER A 118 0.53 17.18 -2.50
C SER A 118 -0.64 18.04 -2.98
N HIS A 119 -0.74 19.27 -2.47
CA HIS A 119 -1.69 20.24 -3.01
C HIS A 119 -1.43 20.53 -4.49
N ASP A 120 -2.50 20.80 -5.22
CA ASP A 120 -2.45 21.20 -6.62
C ASP A 120 -1.79 22.58 -6.78
N THR A 121 -1.05 22.75 -7.87
CA THR A 121 -0.52 24.04 -8.35
C THR A 121 -1.35 24.55 -9.53
N GLU A 122 -1.05 25.76 -10.02
CA GLU A 122 -1.77 26.38 -11.13
C GLU A 122 -1.76 25.53 -12.43
N ASP A 123 -0.76 24.67 -12.61
CA ASP A 123 -0.63 23.80 -13.78
C ASP A 123 -1.49 22.53 -13.71
N CYS A 124 -2.11 22.25 -12.56
CA CYS A 124 -2.90 21.05 -12.35
C CYS A 124 -4.29 21.20 -12.98
N VAL A 125 -4.65 20.25 -13.83
CA VAL A 125 -5.93 20.27 -14.54
C VAL A 125 -6.97 19.48 -13.75
N CYS A 126 -8.00 20.19 -13.32
CA CYS A 126 -9.21 19.63 -12.73
C CYS A 126 -10.34 19.67 -13.78
N GLY A 127 -11.26 18.69 -13.74
CA GLY A 127 -12.49 18.76 -14.54
C GLY A 127 -13.29 20.02 -14.19
N THR A 128 -14.17 20.47 -15.09
CA THR A 128 -15.08 21.59 -14.81
C THR A 128 -16.05 21.20 -13.68
N SER A 129 -15.75 21.58 -12.44
CA SER A 129 -16.69 21.43 -11.32
C SER A 129 -17.66 22.59 -11.30
N VAL A 130 -18.95 22.28 -11.47
CA VAL A 130 -20.07 23.23 -11.31
C VAL A 130 -20.59 23.23 -9.86
N LEU A 131 -20.01 22.38 -9.00
CA LEU A 131 -20.48 22.07 -7.66
C LEU A 131 -19.56 22.66 -6.59
N LYS A 132 -20.13 22.83 -5.39
CA LYS A 132 -19.47 23.45 -4.22
C LYS A 132 -18.36 22.57 -3.61
N TYR A 133 -18.28 21.29 -3.99
CA TYR A 133 -17.33 20.31 -3.45
C TYR A 133 -16.60 19.59 -4.58
N PRO A 134 -15.32 19.21 -4.39
CA PRO A 134 -14.55 18.49 -5.39
C PRO A 134 -15.06 17.05 -5.55
N GLU A 135 -15.34 16.65 -6.78
CA GLU A 135 -15.78 15.28 -7.13
C GLU A 135 -14.65 14.43 -7.72
N LEU A 136 -13.54 15.03 -8.11
CA LEU A 136 -12.49 14.40 -8.89
C LEU A 136 -11.11 14.84 -8.42
N PHE A 137 -10.17 13.89 -8.41
CA PHE A 137 -8.74 14.20 -8.29
C PHE A 137 -8.22 14.87 -9.56
N SER A 138 -7.32 15.84 -9.40
CA SER A 138 -6.64 16.53 -10.49
C SER A 138 -5.77 15.58 -11.33
N SER A 139 -5.28 16.06 -12.47
CA SER A 139 -4.24 15.35 -13.24
C SER A 139 -2.97 15.09 -12.42
N CYS A 140 -2.54 16.07 -11.62
CA CYS A 140 -1.35 15.97 -10.77
C CYS A 140 -1.53 14.92 -9.67
N SER A 141 -2.65 14.99 -8.95
CA SER A 141 -2.99 14.07 -7.87
C SER A 141 -3.03 12.62 -8.36
N ARG A 142 -3.63 12.37 -9.54
CA ARG A 142 -3.67 11.03 -10.15
C ARG A 142 -2.28 10.50 -10.50
N GLN A 143 -1.42 11.35 -11.04
CA GLN A 143 -0.03 10.97 -11.35
C GLN A 143 0.76 10.66 -10.07
N GLN A 144 0.60 11.49 -9.04
CA GLN A 144 1.25 11.28 -7.74
C GLN A 144 0.77 10.00 -7.06
N LEU A 145 -0.53 9.69 -7.12
CA LEU A 145 -1.09 8.45 -6.60
C LEU A 145 -0.56 7.22 -7.34
N SER A 146 -0.52 7.26 -8.68
CA SER A 146 0.06 6.16 -9.49
C SER A 146 1.50 5.90 -9.08
N LYS A 147 2.28 6.99 -8.96
CA LYS A 147 3.67 6.94 -8.51
C LYS A 147 3.79 6.34 -7.10
N PHE A 148 2.96 6.78 -6.16
CA PHE A 148 2.92 6.24 -4.80
C PHE A 148 2.62 4.74 -4.79
N LEU A 149 1.59 4.29 -5.51
CA LEU A 149 1.19 2.88 -5.52
C LEU A 149 2.20 1.98 -6.25
N GLU A 150 2.77 2.44 -7.35
CA GLU A 150 3.77 1.68 -8.13
C GLU A 150 5.13 1.62 -7.45
N GLU A 151 5.59 2.74 -6.88
CA GLU A 151 6.91 2.83 -6.29
C GLU A 151 6.91 2.44 -4.81
N ILE A 152 5.94 2.88 -4.00
CA ILE A 152 5.86 2.53 -2.57
C ILE A 152 5.32 1.11 -2.37
N ASN A 153 4.39 0.70 -3.24
CA ASN A 153 3.75 -0.62 -3.20
C ASN A 153 3.43 -1.07 -1.76
N PRO A 154 2.70 -0.24 -0.99
CA PRO A 154 2.58 -0.44 0.45
C PRO A 154 1.78 -1.72 0.72
N ALA A 155 2.45 -2.71 1.30
CA ALA A 155 1.94 -4.08 1.42
C ALA A 155 0.58 -4.17 2.14
N CYS A 156 0.25 -3.21 3.02
CA CYS A 156 -1.02 -3.22 3.74
C CYS A 156 -2.25 -2.94 2.85
N LEU A 157 -2.07 -2.25 1.72
CA LEU A 157 -3.15 -1.93 0.77
C LEU A 157 -3.42 -3.04 -0.26
N LEU A 158 -2.53 -4.04 -0.35
CA LEU A 158 -2.62 -5.10 -1.36
C LEU A 158 -3.63 -6.19 -0.99
N ASN A 159 -3.97 -6.30 0.29
CA ASN A 159 -4.97 -7.23 0.76
C ASN A 159 -6.36 -6.59 0.75
N THR A 160 -7.31 -7.20 0.07
CA THR A 160 -8.73 -6.91 0.34
C THR A 160 -9.06 -7.38 1.75
N PRO A 161 -9.51 -6.50 2.66
CA PRO A 161 -9.97 -6.94 3.97
C PRO A 161 -11.10 -7.95 3.79
N SER A 162 -11.12 -8.97 4.66
CA SER A 162 -12.18 -9.97 4.59
C SER A 162 -13.54 -9.30 4.85
N THR A 163 -14.51 -9.60 3.99
CA THR A 163 -15.81 -8.91 3.94
C THR A 163 -16.72 -9.24 5.12
N ASP A 164 -16.34 -10.19 5.98
CA ASP A 164 -16.91 -10.40 7.32
C ASP A 164 -16.58 -9.26 8.32
N ARG A 165 -15.65 -8.36 7.98
CA ARG A 165 -15.21 -7.26 8.85
C ARG A 165 -15.78 -5.89 8.45
N VAL A 166 -16.72 -5.84 7.51
CA VAL A 166 -17.35 -4.59 7.08
C VAL A 166 -18.22 -4.07 8.22
N TYR A 167 -17.96 -2.84 8.64
CA TYR A 167 -18.79 -2.19 9.64
C TYR A 167 -20.20 -1.96 9.07
N GLY A 168 -21.22 -2.50 9.75
CA GLY A 168 -22.61 -2.43 9.30
C GLY A 168 -23.13 -3.70 8.62
N GLY A 169 -22.26 -4.68 8.36
CA GLY A 169 -22.61 -5.92 7.63
C GLY A 169 -22.72 -5.73 6.11
N PRO A 170 -23.10 -6.79 5.36
CA PRO A 170 -23.21 -6.74 3.91
C PRO A 170 -24.15 -5.64 3.42
N MET A 171 -23.68 -4.79 2.50
CA MET A 171 -24.44 -3.68 1.94
C MET A 171 -24.32 -3.61 0.42
N CYS A 172 -25.39 -4.06 -0.24
CA CYS A 172 -25.51 -3.97 -1.69
C CYS A 172 -25.38 -2.53 -2.22
N GLY A 173 -24.47 -2.33 -3.16
CA GLY A 173 -24.25 -1.06 -3.85
C GLY A 173 -23.03 -0.29 -3.33
N ASN A 174 -22.22 -0.88 -2.46
CA ASN A 174 -20.98 -0.30 -1.96
C ASN A 174 -19.75 -0.69 -2.83
N ALA A 175 -19.97 -1.50 -3.87
CA ALA A 175 -18.96 -2.04 -4.79
C ALA A 175 -17.95 -3.00 -4.15
N PHE A 176 -18.31 -3.67 -3.06
CA PHE A 176 -17.56 -4.77 -2.46
C PHE A 176 -18.39 -6.05 -2.56
N LEU A 177 -17.79 -7.13 -3.05
CA LEU A 177 -18.50 -8.41 -3.09
C LEU A 177 -18.52 -9.05 -1.70
N GLU A 178 -19.63 -8.90 -1.00
CA GLU A 178 -19.81 -9.35 0.38
C GLU A 178 -20.57 -10.69 0.49
N PRO A 179 -20.51 -11.40 1.64
CA PRO A 179 -21.20 -12.67 1.79
C PRO A 179 -22.71 -12.53 1.59
N GLY A 180 -23.26 -13.24 0.61
CA GLY A 180 -24.68 -13.21 0.23
C GLY A 180 -24.96 -12.53 -1.12
N GLU A 181 -24.00 -11.74 -1.60
CA GLU A 181 -24.06 -11.07 -2.90
C GLU A 181 -23.41 -11.94 -3.99
N GLU A 182 -23.86 -11.78 -5.23
CA GLU A 182 -23.28 -12.46 -6.40
C GLU A 182 -22.48 -11.50 -7.28
N CYS A 183 -22.73 -10.20 -7.16
CA CYS A 183 -22.02 -9.12 -7.79
C CYS A 183 -22.35 -7.81 -7.05
N ASP A 184 -21.44 -6.84 -7.07
CA ASP A 184 -21.73 -5.47 -6.64
C ASP A 184 -20.94 -4.48 -7.50
N CYS A 185 -21.64 -3.72 -8.33
CA CYS A 185 -21.09 -2.71 -9.22
C CYS A 185 -21.22 -1.27 -8.68
N GLY A 186 -21.70 -1.11 -7.44
CA GLY A 186 -22.02 0.16 -6.83
C GLY A 186 -23.34 0.76 -7.30
N THR A 187 -23.72 1.89 -6.72
CA THR A 187 -24.95 2.63 -7.06
C THR A 187 -24.98 3.18 -8.50
N GLU A 188 -23.84 3.62 -9.03
CA GLU A 188 -23.69 4.09 -10.42
C GLU A 188 -23.30 2.96 -11.39
N CYS A 189 -24.04 1.85 -11.32
CA CYS A 189 -23.73 0.66 -12.08
C CYS A 189 -24.00 0.81 -13.58
N LYS A 190 -22.94 0.75 -14.40
CA LYS A 190 -23.04 0.58 -15.86
C LYS A 190 -22.88 -0.87 -16.30
N ASN A 191 -22.72 -1.78 -15.34
CA ASN A 191 -22.44 -3.19 -15.60
C ASN A 191 -23.74 -3.93 -15.97
N PRO A 192 -23.93 -4.37 -17.23
CA PRO A 192 -25.17 -5.05 -17.63
C PRO A 192 -25.33 -6.44 -17.02
N CYS A 193 -24.28 -6.97 -16.38
CA CYS A 193 -24.25 -8.30 -15.79
C CYS A 193 -24.80 -8.34 -14.37
N CYS A 194 -24.89 -7.19 -13.71
CA CYS A 194 -25.26 -7.09 -12.31
C CYS A 194 -26.51 -6.22 -12.12
N ASN A 195 -27.43 -6.68 -11.29
CA ASN A 195 -28.54 -5.86 -10.82
C ASN A 195 -28.07 -5.05 -9.62
N ALA A 196 -27.84 -3.75 -9.83
CA ALA A 196 -27.34 -2.84 -8.80
C ALA A 196 -28.25 -2.69 -7.57
N THR A 197 -29.54 -3.01 -7.68
CA THR A 197 -30.50 -2.91 -6.57
C THR A 197 -30.52 -4.16 -5.71
N THR A 198 -30.20 -5.32 -6.30
CA THR A 198 -30.30 -6.61 -5.60
C THR A 198 -28.95 -7.29 -5.36
N CYS A 199 -27.88 -6.80 -5.98
CA CYS A 199 -26.54 -7.41 -5.97
C CYS A 199 -26.56 -8.88 -6.38
N LYS A 200 -27.42 -9.16 -7.37
CA LYS A 200 -27.59 -10.46 -8.02
C LYS A 200 -27.22 -10.38 -9.48
N LEU A 201 -26.72 -11.48 -10.01
CA LEU A 201 -26.41 -11.57 -11.44
C LEU A 201 -27.71 -11.49 -12.25
N ASN A 202 -27.65 -10.74 -13.35
CA ASN A 202 -28.75 -10.70 -14.30
C ASN A 202 -28.89 -12.05 -15.01
N ALA A 203 -30.10 -12.34 -15.51
CA ALA A 203 -30.37 -13.61 -16.19
C ALA A 203 -29.38 -13.85 -17.35
N GLY A 204 -28.73 -15.02 -17.34
CA GLY A 204 -27.73 -15.41 -18.35
C GLY A 204 -26.29 -14.95 -18.04
N ALA A 205 -26.07 -14.15 -17.00
CA ALA A 205 -24.73 -13.81 -16.54
C ALA A 205 -24.13 -14.93 -15.66
N GLN A 206 -22.85 -15.23 -15.88
CA GLN A 206 -22.04 -16.13 -15.05
C GLN A 206 -21.12 -15.36 -14.11
N CYS A 207 -20.86 -14.09 -14.40
CA CYS A 207 -20.01 -13.21 -13.62
C CYS A 207 -20.46 -11.76 -13.76
N GLY A 208 -20.19 -10.97 -12.73
CA GLY A 208 -20.43 -9.53 -12.71
C GLY A 208 -19.13 -8.77 -12.93
N GLU A 209 -18.15 -8.99 -12.06
CA GLU A 209 -16.87 -8.28 -12.05
C GLU A 209 -15.68 -9.25 -11.98
N GLY A 210 -14.47 -8.72 -12.23
CA GLY A 210 -13.21 -9.47 -12.19
C GLY A 210 -12.52 -9.57 -13.56
N GLU A 211 -11.20 -9.74 -13.55
CA GLU A 211 -10.35 -9.74 -14.75
C GLU A 211 -10.61 -10.94 -15.66
N CYS A 212 -11.24 -12.00 -15.12
CA CYS A 212 -11.69 -13.17 -15.85
C CYS A 212 -13.18 -13.13 -16.24
N CYS A 213 -13.84 -11.98 -16.11
CA CYS A 213 -15.18 -11.76 -16.64
C CYS A 213 -15.12 -10.99 -17.97
N HIS A 214 -15.86 -11.45 -18.98
CA HIS A 214 -16.01 -10.73 -20.25
C HIS A 214 -17.42 -10.91 -20.80
N ASN A 215 -18.12 -9.80 -21.07
CA ASN A 215 -19.51 -9.80 -21.53
C ASN A 215 -20.43 -10.70 -20.69
N CYS A 216 -20.31 -10.59 -19.36
CA CYS A 216 -21.07 -11.38 -18.37
C CYS A 216 -20.79 -12.89 -18.39
N GLN A 217 -19.78 -13.35 -19.14
CA GLN A 217 -19.38 -14.76 -19.19
C GLN A 217 -17.96 -14.92 -18.63
N LEU A 218 -17.70 -16.08 -18.05
CA LEU A 218 -16.36 -16.43 -17.63
C LEU A 218 -15.46 -16.58 -18.86
N LYS A 219 -14.29 -15.93 -18.82
CA LYS A 219 -13.27 -16.13 -19.85
C LYS A 219 -12.85 -17.61 -19.88
N PRO A 220 -12.65 -18.21 -21.06
CA PRO A 220 -12.27 -19.61 -21.15
C PRO A 220 -10.91 -19.88 -20.48
N THR A 221 -10.73 -21.11 -20.02
CA THR A 221 -9.47 -21.56 -19.40
C THR A 221 -8.28 -21.22 -20.29
N GLY A 222 -7.23 -20.64 -19.71
CA GLY A 222 -6.04 -20.23 -20.47
C GLY A 222 -6.11 -18.84 -21.08
N SER A 223 -7.18 -18.07 -20.86
CA SER A 223 -7.21 -16.64 -21.22
C SER A 223 -6.33 -15.83 -20.29
N VAL A 224 -5.47 -14.95 -20.82
CA VAL A 224 -4.63 -14.06 -19.99
C VAL A 224 -5.53 -13.08 -19.23
N CYS A 225 -5.41 -13.03 -17.90
CA CYS A 225 -6.05 -12.03 -17.05
C CYS A 225 -5.08 -10.98 -16.52
N ARG A 226 -3.83 -11.37 -16.23
CA ARG A 226 -2.76 -10.42 -15.90
C ARG A 226 -1.57 -10.68 -16.83
N PRO A 227 -1.17 -9.70 -17.66
CA PRO A 227 0.02 -9.84 -18.48
C PRO A 227 1.28 -9.75 -17.62
N LYS A 228 2.37 -10.33 -18.11
CA LYS A 228 3.70 -10.22 -17.52
C LYS A 228 4.16 -8.75 -17.49
N ALA A 229 4.46 -8.21 -16.31
CA ALA A 229 4.88 -6.81 -16.13
C ALA A 229 6.36 -6.54 -16.46
N GLY A 230 7.22 -7.56 -16.43
CA GLY A 230 8.65 -7.42 -16.72
C GLY A 230 9.39 -8.74 -16.60
N ASP A 231 10.71 -8.77 -16.83
CA ASP A 231 11.53 -9.99 -16.92
C ASP A 231 11.26 -11.03 -15.82
N CYS A 232 10.98 -10.57 -14.61
CA CYS A 232 10.86 -11.37 -13.39
C CYS A 232 9.45 -11.87 -13.06
N ASP A 233 8.47 -11.47 -13.85
CA ASP A 233 7.06 -11.76 -13.63
C ASP A 233 6.55 -12.88 -14.56
N LEU A 234 5.45 -13.56 -14.19
CA LEU A 234 4.74 -14.48 -15.09
C LEU A 234 3.40 -13.86 -15.49
N ALA A 235 2.72 -14.47 -16.46
CA ALA A 235 1.37 -14.08 -16.79
C ALA A 235 0.40 -15.06 -16.12
N GLU A 236 -0.74 -14.56 -15.66
CA GLU A 236 -1.81 -15.37 -15.08
C GLU A 236 -2.92 -15.58 -16.08
N TYR A 237 -3.53 -16.75 -15.94
CA TYR A 237 -4.52 -17.24 -16.86
C TYR A 237 -5.79 -17.62 -16.11
N CYS A 238 -6.93 -17.23 -16.65
CA CYS A 238 -8.24 -17.59 -16.14
C CYS A 238 -8.39 -19.11 -16.07
N THR A 239 -9.03 -19.57 -15.00
CA THR A 239 -9.32 -21.01 -14.80
C THR A 239 -10.50 -21.48 -15.63
N GLY A 240 -11.39 -20.56 -16.04
CA GLY A 240 -12.66 -20.87 -16.70
C GLY A 240 -13.82 -21.10 -15.74
N PHE A 241 -13.57 -21.12 -14.42
CA PHE A 241 -14.58 -21.40 -13.39
C PHE A 241 -14.75 -20.27 -12.36
N SER A 242 -13.92 -19.22 -12.45
CA SER A 242 -13.96 -18.05 -11.57
C SER A 242 -13.73 -16.78 -12.37
N ALA A 243 -14.39 -15.70 -11.97
CA ALA A 243 -14.23 -14.37 -12.54
C ALA A 243 -12.99 -13.63 -11.99
N VAL A 244 -12.45 -14.11 -10.87
CA VAL A 244 -11.26 -13.56 -10.22
C VAL A 244 -10.01 -14.16 -10.87
N CYS A 245 -9.06 -13.31 -11.25
CA CYS A 245 -7.75 -13.78 -11.73
C CYS A 245 -7.04 -14.56 -10.61
N PRO A 246 -6.36 -15.69 -10.92
CA PRO A 246 -5.55 -16.39 -9.92
C PRO A 246 -4.51 -15.47 -9.28
N THR A 247 -4.06 -15.86 -8.09
CA THR A 247 -2.99 -15.14 -7.37
C THR A 247 -1.75 -14.99 -8.24
N ASP A 248 -1.17 -13.78 -8.19
CA ASP A 248 0.06 -13.41 -8.89
C ASP A 248 1.20 -14.43 -8.64
N ALA A 249 1.76 -14.94 -9.72
CA ALA A 249 2.91 -15.84 -9.72
C ALA A 249 4.08 -15.20 -10.48
N TYR A 250 5.29 -15.51 -10.04
CA TYR A 250 6.50 -14.91 -10.59
C TYR A 250 7.59 -15.92 -10.92
N THR A 251 8.56 -15.48 -11.71
CA THR A 251 9.70 -16.30 -12.11
C THR A 251 10.58 -16.66 -10.91
N GLN A 252 11.39 -17.70 -11.08
CA GLN A 252 12.28 -18.16 -10.01
C GLN A 252 13.31 -17.09 -9.63
N ASN A 253 13.47 -16.87 -8.32
CA ASN A 253 14.49 -15.98 -7.77
C ASN A 253 15.91 -16.37 -8.27
N GLY A 254 16.69 -15.36 -8.68
CA GLY A 254 18.07 -15.50 -9.16
C GLY A 254 18.25 -15.53 -10.68
N LEU A 255 17.16 -15.49 -11.47
CA LEU A 255 17.24 -15.29 -12.92
C LEU A 255 17.78 -13.88 -13.25
N LEU A 256 18.52 -13.73 -14.34
CA LEU A 256 19.03 -12.43 -14.77
C LEU A 256 17.88 -11.56 -15.29
N CYS A 257 17.88 -10.29 -14.92
CA CYS A 257 16.91 -9.30 -15.39
C CYS A 257 17.58 -7.96 -15.70
N ASN A 258 16.86 -7.07 -16.37
CA ASN A 258 17.33 -5.75 -16.77
C ASN A 258 18.67 -5.83 -17.54
N HIS A 259 18.67 -6.61 -18.63
CA HIS A 259 19.84 -6.88 -19.46
C HIS A 259 21.07 -7.41 -18.70
N GLY A 260 20.82 -8.15 -17.61
CA GLY A 260 21.85 -8.76 -16.78
C GLY A 260 22.45 -7.83 -15.71
N THR A 261 21.88 -6.64 -15.52
CA THR A 261 22.28 -5.72 -14.44
C THR A 261 21.67 -6.08 -13.09
N GLY A 262 20.62 -6.92 -13.05
CA GLY A 262 19.95 -7.38 -11.83
C GLY A 262 19.70 -8.87 -11.76
N TYR A 263 19.08 -9.31 -10.66
CA TYR A 263 18.54 -10.66 -10.47
C TYR A 263 17.09 -10.59 -10.01
N CYS A 264 16.26 -11.49 -10.50
CA CYS A 264 14.86 -11.59 -10.09
C CYS A 264 14.72 -11.98 -8.63
N TYR A 265 13.82 -11.32 -7.93
CA TYR A 265 13.48 -11.61 -6.56
C TYR A 265 12.00 -11.27 -6.31
N ASN A 266 11.20 -12.29 -6.00
CA ASN A 266 9.76 -12.19 -5.73
C ASN A 266 8.98 -11.36 -6.78
N GLY A 267 9.18 -11.67 -8.06
CA GLY A 267 8.50 -10.98 -9.17
C GLY A 267 9.16 -9.68 -9.63
N GLN A 268 10.06 -9.12 -8.82
CA GLN A 268 10.71 -7.84 -9.11
C GLN A 268 12.16 -8.01 -9.56
N CYS A 269 12.71 -6.98 -10.20
CA CYS A 269 14.14 -6.85 -10.53
C CYS A 269 14.78 -5.75 -9.66
N PRO A 270 15.00 -6.02 -8.35
CA PRO A 270 15.41 -4.97 -7.41
C PRO A 270 16.79 -4.39 -7.75
N SER A 271 16.90 -3.07 -7.69
CA SER A 271 18.12 -2.31 -7.99
C SER A 271 18.45 -1.28 -6.89
N GLN A 272 19.72 -0.91 -6.76
CA GLN A 272 20.15 0.11 -5.79
C GLN A 272 19.62 1.51 -6.15
N THR A 273 19.59 1.82 -7.45
CA THR A 273 19.21 3.15 -7.94
C THR A 273 17.72 3.43 -7.69
N SER A 274 16.86 2.45 -7.97
CA SER A 274 15.41 2.59 -7.78
C SER A 274 15.07 2.85 -6.31
N GLU A 275 15.67 2.11 -5.37
CA GLU A 275 15.36 2.25 -3.93
C GLU A 275 15.86 3.58 -3.33
N SER A 276 17.06 4.03 -3.72
CA SER A 276 17.60 5.29 -3.20
C SER A 276 16.85 6.52 -3.70
N GLN A 277 16.40 6.53 -4.96
CA GLN A 277 15.53 7.59 -5.49
C GLN A 277 14.17 7.56 -4.81
N PHE A 278 13.66 6.37 -4.56
CA PHE A 278 12.36 6.10 -3.96
C PHE A 278 12.23 6.60 -2.51
N LEU A 279 13.16 6.26 -1.62
CA LEU A 279 13.04 6.59 -0.19
C LEU A 279 13.34 8.05 0.17
N TYR A 280 14.07 8.76 -0.68
CA TYR A 280 14.77 9.99 -0.30
C TYR A 280 14.85 11.05 -1.41
N ASN A 281 14.50 10.74 -2.66
CA ASN A 281 14.79 11.58 -3.83
C ASN A 281 16.28 12.02 -3.88
N CYS A 282 17.20 11.06 -3.71
CA CYS A 282 18.63 11.37 -3.57
C CYS A 282 19.23 11.97 -4.85
N THR A 283 19.99 13.05 -4.71
CA THR A 283 20.78 13.62 -5.81
C THR A 283 22.03 12.77 -6.10
N TYR A 284 22.65 12.20 -5.06
CA TYR A 284 23.82 11.31 -5.20
C TYR A 284 23.89 10.23 -4.09
N TRP A 285 24.44 9.06 -4.43
CA TRP A 285 24.42 7.81 -3.63
C TRP A 285 25.82 7.34 -3.16
N TYR A 286 26.84 8.20 -3.22
CA TYR A 286 28.23 7.83 -2.88
C TYR A 286 28.48 7.63 -1.37
N CYS A 287 27.50 7.88 -0.50
CA CYS A 287 27.69 7.77 0.95
C CYS A 287 27.80 6.33 1.47
N LEU A 288 27.47 5.31 0.66
CA LEU A 288 27.61 3.87 0.99
C LEU A 288 29.04 3.46 1.43
N PHE A 289 30.05 4.27 1.11
CA PHE A 289 31.46 3.95 1.33
C PHE A 289 31.97 4.14 2.78
N LEU A 290 31.19 4.68 3.73
CA LEU A 290 31.76 5.23 4.98
C LEU A 290 30.95 4.94 6.26
N LYS A 291 30.97 3.71 6.79
CA LYS A 291 30.83 3.46 8.24
C LYS A 291 32.22 3.13 8.84
N PRO A 292 32.78 3.97 9.75
CA PRO A 292 34.10 3.72 10.35
C PRO A 292 34.10 2.73 11.53
N SER A 293 32.96 2.17 11.94
CA SER A 293 32.91 1.38 13.18
C SER A 293 31.85 0.28 13.12
N LEU A 294 32.37 -0.95 13.27
CA LEU A 294 31.73 -2.27 13.32
C LEU A 294 31.32 -2.88 11.95
N VAL A 295 32.11 -3.87 11.56
CA VAL A 295 32.07 -4.72 10.35
C VAL A 295 32.63 -4.06 9.09
N VAL A 296 33.94 -4.23 8.89
CA VAL A 296 34.59 -4.04 7.58
C VAL A 296 34.05 -5.14 6.66
N PHE A 297 32.93 -4.87 6.00
CA PHE A 297 32.53 -5.59 4.80
C PHE A 297 33.63 -5.39 3.76
N GLY A 298 34.17 -6.49 3.20
CA GLY A 298 35.23 -6.39 2.20
C GLY A 298 34.77 -5.54 1.00
N TYR A 299 35.70 -5.04 0.19
CA TYR A 299 35.44 -4.27 -1.05
C TYR A 299 34.36 -4.88 -1.99
N ARG A 300 33.99 -6.16 -1.78
CA ARG A 300 32.98 -6.92 -2.53
C ARG A 300 31.55 -6.84 -1.97
N ASP A 301 31.37 -6.36 -0.74
CA ASP A 301 30.10 -6.42 0.00
C ASP A 301 29.48 -5.02 0.26
N GLN A 302 30.15 -3.94 -0.17
CA GLN A 302 29.74 -2.54 0.07
C GLN A 302 28.44 -2.12 -0.65
N SER A 303 28.06 -2.80 -1.72
CA SER A 303 26.85 -2.55 -2.53
C SER A 303 25.57 -3.21 -2.00
N CYS A 304 25.64 -3.79 -0.80
CA CYS A 304 24.63 -4.68 -0.22
C CYS A 304 24.16 -4.24 1.19
N GLY A 305 24.66 -3.11 1.67
CA GLY A 305 24.46 -2.61 3.04
C GLY A 305 23.30 -1.61 3.18
N GLN A 306 23.39 -0.79 4.21
CA GLN A 306 22.43 0.29 4.52
C GLN A 306 22.50 1.39 3.45
N LEU A 307 21.36 1.96 3.07
CA LEU A 307 21.28 3.05 2.11
C LEU A 307 21.65 4.37 2.79
N PHE A 308 22.62 5.08 2.21
CA PHE A 308 23.00 6.43 2.63
C PHE A 308 22.85 7.39 1.46
N CYS A 309 22.33 8.58 1.74
CA CYS A 309 22.11 9.59 0.72
C CYS A 309 22.66 10.96 1.08
N SER A 310 23.23 11.65 0.08
CA SER A 310 23.55 13.08 0.19
C SER A 310 22.40 13.91 -0.39
N GLY A 311 21.88 14.87 0.37
CA GLY A 311 20.69 15.64 0.00
C GLY A 311 19.38 14.84 0.22
N GLY A 312 18.36 15.13 -0.58
CA GLY A 312 17.05 14.48 -0.51
C GLY A 312 16.01 15.26 0.30
N TRP A 313 14.84 14.64 0.50
CA TRP A 313 13.72 15.24 1.23
C TRP A 313 14.06 15.55 2.70
N GLU A 314 13.43 16.60 3.24
CA GLU A 314 13.57 16.97 4.64
C GLU A 314 13.03 15.87 5.57
N PHE A 315 11.94 15.20 5.17
CA PHE A 315 11.35 14.05 5.83
C PHE A 315 11.27 12.87 4.84
N PRO A 316 12.02 11.77 5.04
CA PRO A 316 11.89 10.57 4.21
C PRO A 316 10.51 9.92 4.42
N VAL A 317 10.17 8.90 3.63
CA VAL A 317 8.89 8.17 3.75
C VAL A 317 8.64 7.69 5.19
N THR A 318 9.69 7.31 5.94
CA THR A 318 9.61 6.89 7.35
C THR A 318 9.38 8.02 8.35
N SER A 319 9.31 9.28 7.88
CA SER A 319 9.21 10.52 8.67
C SER A 319 10.33 10.71 9.71
N ARG A 320 11.38 9.87 9.70
CA ARG A 320 12.51 9.92 10.63
C ARG A 320 13.83 9.66 9.90
N LYS A 321 14.85 10.47 10.20
CA LYS A 321 16.19 10.30 9.66
C LYS A 321 17.29 10.53 10.69
N SER A 322 18.44 9.92 10.45
CA SER A 322 19.70 10.18 11.14
C SER A 322 20.71 10.82 10.19
N LEU A 323 21.53 11.72 10.72
CA LEU A 323 22.55 12.47 9.99
C LEU A 323 23.94 11.98 10.38
N TYR A 324 24.77 11.66 9.38
CA TYR A 324 26.14 11.22 9.56
C TYR A 324 27.09 12.12 8.78
N LYS A 325 28.08 12.68 9.47
CA LYS A 325 29.15 13.45 8.82
C LYS A 325 30.25 12.50 8.36
N VAL A 326 30.54 12.50 7.08
CA VAL A 326 31.60 11.66 6.48
C VAL A 326 32.95 12.37 6.48
N GLY A 327 34.04 11.60 6.39
CA GLY A 327 35.42 12.09 6.58
C GLY A 327 35.90 13.14 5.58
N ASN A 328 35.21 13.30 4.45
CA ASN A 328 35.44 14.35 3.45
C ASN A 328 34.65 15.65 3.73
N GLY A 329 33.84 15.69 4.79
CA GLY A 329 33.06 16.86 5.21
C GLY A 329 31.59 16.86 4.78
N ASP A 330 31.17 15.93 3.91
CA ASP A 330 29.80 15.83 3.44
C ASP A 330 28.85 15.28 4.53
N MET A 331 27.55 15.58 4.38
CA MET A 331 26.49 15.08 5.25
C MET A 331 25.69 13.99 4.54
N CYS A 332 25.59 12.82 5.16
CA CYS A 332 24.84 11.67 4.67
C CYS A 332 23.63 11.42 5.57
N ASN A 333 22.46 11.30 4.96
CA ASN A 333 21.18 11.01 5.61
C ASN A 333 20.87 9.51 5.51
N VAL A 334 20.24 8.96 6.55
CA VAL A 334 19.73 7.58 6.61
C VAL A 334 18.32 7.61 7.21
N ALA A 335 17.36 6.96 6.56
CA ALA A 335 16.02 6.78 7.11
C ALA A 335 16.09 5.82 8.29
N THR A 336 15.34 6.12 9.33
CA THR A 336 15.16 5.24 10.48
C THR A 336 13.70 4.85 10.56
N MET A 337 13.42 3.57 10.85
CA MET A 337 12.07 3.05 10.98
C MET A 337 11.62 3.01 12.44
N ASN A 338 10.33 3.17 12.70
CA ASN A 338 9.75 2.75 13.97
C ASN A 338 9.47 1.24 13.88
N PRO A 339 9.93 0.39 14.83
CA PRO A 339 9.65 -1.05 14.80
C PRO A 339 8.15 -1.41 14.84
N GLU A 340 7.31 -0.46 15.26
CA GLU A 340 5.85 -0.60 15.29
C GLU A 340 5.18 -0.26 13.94
N ASP A 341 5.91 0.38 13.02
CA ASP A 341 5.44 0.60 11.66
C ASP A 341 5.46 -0.71 10.89
N ASN A 342 4.46 -0.93 10.02
CA ASN A 342 4.46 -2.07 9.10
C ASN A 342 5.34 -1.80 7.87
N TYR A 343 6.50 -1.16 8.09
CA TYR A 343 7.53 -1.06 7.08
C TYR A 343 8.28 -2.39 6.97
N PRO A 344 8.75 -2.75 5.77
CA PRO A 344 9.71 -3.83 5.62
C PRO A 344 10.93 -3.59 6.53
N GLU A 345 11.37 -4.59 7.30
CA GLU A 345 12.54 -4.49 8.21
C GLU A 345 13.84 -4.07 7.49
N ASP A 346 13.88 -4.17 6.16
CA ASP A 346 15.00 -3.80 5.33
C ASP A 346 14.77 -2.55 4.46
N LEU A 347 13.76 -1.73 4.77
CA LEU A 347 13.47 -0.52 4.01
C LEU A 347 14.65 0.46 3.98
N ASP A 348 15.42 0.60 5.05
CA ASP A 348 16.60 1.49 5.09
C ASP A 348 17.86 0.85 4.46
N MET A 349 17.72 -0.34 3.89
CA MET A 349 18.80 -1.11 3.29
C MET A 349 18.58 -1.24 1.79
N VAL A 350 19.66 -1.57 1.07
CA VAL A 350 19.53 -2.00 -0.34
C VAL A 350 18.48 -3.13 -0.38
N PRO A 351 17.54 -3.24 -1.33
CA PRO A 351 16.50 -4.26 -1.24
C PRO A 351 17.05 -5.70 -1.26
N THR A 352 16.37 -6.61 -0.59
CA THR A 352 16.72 -8.03 -0.67
C THR A 352 16.62 -8.51 -2.13
N GLY A 353 17.59 -9.32 -2.57
CA GLY A 353 17.66 -9.80 -3.96
C GLY A 353 18.41 -8.87 -4.92
N THR A 354 18.74 -7.64 -4.53
CA THR A 354 19.53 -6.74 -5.37
C THR A 354 20.91 -7.33 -5.65
N LYS A 355 21.36 -7.19 -6.90
CA LYS A 355 22.70 -7.60 -7.32
C LYS A 355 23.76 -6.71 -6.68
N CYS A 356 24.65 -7.34 -5.90
CA CYS A 356 25.78 -6.65 -5.26
C CYS A 356 27.14 -7.03 -5.87
N GLY A 357 27.16 -8.06 -6.73
CA GLY A 357 28.33 -8.43 -7.49
C GLY A 357 28.07 -9.65 -8.37
N LYS A 358 29.11 -10.20 -9.00
CA LYS A 358 28.97 -11.35 -9.90
C LYS A 358 28.48 -12.58 -9.13
N ASN A 359 27.25 -13.02 -9.41
CA ASN A 359 26.57 -14.12 -8.71
C ASN A 359 26.36 -13.87 -7.21
N MET A 360 26.21 -12.60 -6.80
CA MET A 360 25.99 -12.22 -5.41
C MET A 360 24.76 -11.31 -5.31
N VAL A 361 23.90 -11.62 -4.35
CA VAL A 361 22.69 -10.86 -4.02
C VAL A 361 22.65 -10.54 -2.54
N ARG A 362 21.94 -9.47 -2.18
CA ARG A 362 21.61 -9.18 -0.79
C ARG A 362 20.61 -10.21 -0.24
N LYS A 363 20.85 -10.69 0.97
CA LYS A 363 19.85 -11.33 1.83
C LYS A 363 19.70 -10.53 3.13
N LEU A 364 18.52 -10.61 3.74
CA LEU A 364 18.09 -9.97 5.00
C LEU A 364 19.18 -9.70 6.05
N LEU A 365 20.20 -10.56 6.21
CA LEU A 365 21.28 -10.38 7.19
C LEU A 365 22.73 -10.56 6.65
N PHE A 366 22.96 -10.99 5.39
CA PHE A 366 24.30 -11.25 4.83
C PHE A 366 24.35 -11.22 3.29
N VAL A 367 25.54 -11.09 2.71
CA VAL A 367 25.79 -11.32 1.27
C VAL A 367 25.85 -12.83 0.98
N ALA A 368 25.07 -13.31 0.00
CA ALA A 368 25.06 -14.72 -0.37
C ALA A 368 25.51 -14.94 -1.82
N LYS A 369 26.37 -15.94 -2.02
CA LYS A 369 26.75 -16.43 -3.35
C LYS A 369 25.63 -17.32 -3.89
N MET A 370 25.15 -17.06 -5.10
CA MET A 370 24.18 -17.93 -5.75
C MET A 370 24.83 -19.30 -6.04
N LYS A 371 24.27 -20.37 -5.47
CA LYS A 371 24.66 -21.74 -5.81
C LYS A 371 24.08 -22.07 -7.19
N LYS A 372 24.93 -22.43 -8.16
CA LYS A 372 24.49 -23.02 -9.42
C LYS A 372 23.93 -24.42 -9.15
N THR A 373 22.64 -24.52 -8.83
CA THR A 373 21.93 -25.80 -8.97
C THR A 373 21.45 -25.91 -10.41
N SER A 374 22.23 -26.60 -11.23
CA SER A 374 21.69 -27.31 -12.38
C SER A 374 20.74 -28.37 -11.81
N MET A 375 19.43 -28.18 -11.96
CA MET A 375 18.46 -29.21 -11.65
C MET A 375 17.67 -29.49 -12.92
N ARG A 376 17.98 -30.64 -13.52
CA ARG A 376 17.27 -31.23 -14.65
C ARG A 376 15.78 -31.35 -14.30
N TYR A 377 14.94 -31.03 -15.29
CA TYR A 377 13.53 -31.38 -15.36
C TYR A 377 13.23 -32.78 -14.81
N ARG A 378 12.28 -32.87 -13.88
CA ARG A 378 11.40 -34.05 -13.71
C ARG A 378 9.99 -33.59 -13.32
N PHE A 379 9.06 -33.77 -14.24
CA PHE A 379 7.66 -34.01 -13.96
C PHE A 379 7.51 -35.41 -13.34
N LEU A 380 6.71 -35.55 -12.26
CA LEU A 380 5.78 -36.66 -11.91
C LEU A 380 5.63 -36.89 -10.39
N GLN A 381 4.37 -36.81 -9.95
CA GLN A 381 3.63 -37.67 -8.99
C GLN A 381 4.09 -37.88 -7.53
N SER A 382 3.14 -37.55 -6.64
CA SER A 382 2.73 -38.18 -5.38
C SER A 382 3.60 -39.30 -4.76
N LEU A 383 4.01 -39.14 -3.48
CA LEU A 383 3.68 -40.05 -2.35
C LEU A 383 4.41 -39.67 -1.04
N CYS A 384 3.64 -39.80 0.04
CA CYS A 384 3.97 -39.81 1.48
C CYS A 384 5.33 -40.41 1.89
N VAL A 385 6.06 -39.77 2.83
CA VAL A 385 6.65 -40.40 4.04
C VAL A 385 6.78 -39.37 5.18
N SER A 386 6.43 -39.83 6.38
CA SER A 386 6.31 -39.16 7.68
C SER A 386 7.65 -38.91 8.40
N PHE A 387 7.74 -37.83 9.19
CA PHE A 387 8.34 -37.86 10.53
C PHE A 387 7.60 -36.92 11.51
N ARG A 388 7.29 -37.46 12.69
CA ARG A 388 6.63 -36.91 13.90
C ARG A 388 7.59 -35.96 14.64
N TYR A 389 7.19 -34.88 15.33
CA TYR A 389 6.40 -34.73 16.59
C TYR A 389 5.51 -33.44 16.49
N VAL A 390 4.18 -33.41 16.71
CA VAL A 390 3.35 -33.37 17.95
C VAL A 390 3.75 -32.23 18.90
N THR A 391 2.97 -31.14 19.10
CA THR A 391 1.64 -31.02 19.78
C THR A 391 0.96 -29.70 19.30
N ILE A 392 -0.12 -29.66 18.51
CA ILE A 392 -1.58 -29.65 18.77
C ILE A 392 -2.09 -28.72 19.90
N ASN A 393 -2.83 -27.67 19.51
CA ASN A 393 -4.26 -27.43 19.89
C ASN A 393 -4.89 -26.48 18.84
N SER A 394 -5.66 -27.05 17.90
CA SER A 394 -7.13 -26.84 17.66
C SER A 394 -7.49 -25.52 16.95
N VAL A 395 -7.79 -25.41 15.65
CA VAL A 395 -8.78 -26.05 14.73
C VAL A 395 -10.08 -25.25 14.53
N LYS A 396 -10.26 -24.84 13.25
CA LYS A 396 -11.48 -24.67 12.41
C LYS A 396 -12.48 -23.55 12.75
N THR A 397 -13.23 -23.03 11.77
CA THR A 397 -13.58 -23.55 10.42
C THR A 397 -13.12 -22.68 9.27
#